data_AF-A0A8K2A710-F1
#
_entry.id   AF-A0A8K2A710-F1
#
_cell.length_a   1.000
_cell.length_b   1.000
_cell.length_c   1.000
_cell.angle_alpha   90.00
_cell.angle_beta   90.00
_cell.angle_gamma   90.00
#
_symmetry.space_group_name_H-M   'P 1'
#
loop_
_entity.id
_entity.type
_entity.pdbx_description
1 polymer ?
#
loop_
_entity_poly.entity_id
_entity_poly.type
_entity_poly.pdbx_seq_one_letter_code
_entity_poly.pdbx_strand_id
1 'polypeptide(L)' 'MMTVDAPTSLLKRPNNIELRSREYPLPDEVDQLLQAPKKMGWYGQRNYTLLLMMYRHGLWVSEAISLH' A
#
# COMPACT_ATOMS: atom_id res chain seq x y z
N MET A 1 -8.00 -27.29 38.69
CA MET A 1 -7.66 -25.91 38.28
C MET A 1 -6.87 -26.01 36.99
N MET A 2 -7.56 -25.99 35.83
CA MET A 2 -6.91 -26.06 34.52
C MET A 2 -6.39 -24.67 34.16
N THR A 3 -5.08 -24.51 34.04
CA THR A 3 -4.45 -23.34 33.44
C THR A 3 -4.65 -23.42 31.93
N VAL A 4 -5.38 -22.45 31.38
CA VAL A 4 -5.55 -22.30 29.94
C VAL A 4 -4.30 -21.59 29.42
N ASP A 5 -3.30 -22.37 29.01
CA ASP A 5 -2.15 -21.84 28.24
C ASP A 5 -2.63 -21.53 26.83
N ALA A 6 -3.17 -20.32 26.62
CA ALA A 6 -3.42 -19.82 25.28
C ALA A 6 -2.07 -19.55 24.60
N PRO A 7 -1.76 -20.18 23.45
CA PRO A 7 -0.58 -19.78 22.70
C PRO A 7 -0.86 -18.38 22.13
N THR A 8 -0.21 -17.37 22.70
CA THR A 8 -0.10 -16.03 22.10
C THR A 8 0.79 -16.14 20.86
N SER A 9 0.35 -16.89 19.84
CA SER A 9 0.95 -16.76 18.51
C SER A 9 0.45 -15.43 17.97
N LEU A 10 1.25 -14.38 18.15
CA LEU A 10 1.02 -13.10 17.51
C LEU A 10 0.72 -13.37 16.03
N LEU A 11 -0.40 -12.84 15.53
CA LEU A 11 -0.75 -12.90 14.10
C LEU A 11 0.42 -12.29 13.30
N LYS A 12 1.36 -13.14 12.91
CA LYS A 12 2.53 -12.75 12.14
C LYS A 12 2.04 -12.50 10.74
N ARG A 13 2.24 -11.27 10.23
CA ARG A 13 1.94 -10.95 8.84
C ARG A 13 2.66 -11.99 7.95
N PRO A 14 1.94 -12.76 7.12
CA PRO A 14 2.56 -13.74 6.23
C PRO A 14 3.48 -13.02 5.24
N ASN A 15 4.48 -13.74 4.74
CA ASN A 15 5.43 -13.16 3.80
C ASN A 15 4.71 -12.73 2.52
N ASN A 16 5.20 -11.68 1.86
CA ASN A 16 4.53 -11.17 0.65
C ASN A 16 4.48 -12.22 -0.48
N ILE A 17 5.47 -13.11 -0.54
CA ILE A 17 5.52 -14.26 -1.47
C ILE A 17 4.39 -15.27 -1.21
N GLU A 18 3.95 -15.42 0.04
CA GLU A 18 2.83 -16.32 0.40
C GLU A 18 1.48 -15.70 0.00
N LEU A 19 1.41 -14.36 -0.10
CA LEU A 19 0.20 -13.61 -0.40
C LEU A 19 0.07 -13.25 -1.89
N ARG A 20 1.19 -13.13 -2.61
CA ARG A 20 1.23 -12.67 -4.00
C ARG A 20 2.29 -13.43 -4.78
N SER A 21 1.93 -13.85 -5.98
CA SER A 21 2.88 -14.47 -6.92
C SER A 21 3.96 -13.51 -7.43
N ARG A 22 3.75 -12.19 -7.30
CA ARG A 22 4.66 -11.13 -7.78
C ARG A 22 4.74 -10.00 -6.76
N GLU A 23 5.92 -9.41 -6.60
CA GLU A 23 6.14 -8.30 -5.67
C GLU A 23 5.97 -6.92 -6.33
N TYR A 24 5.91 -6.88 -7.65
CA TYR A 24 5.71 -5.66 -8.43
C TYR A 24 4.33 -5.65 -9.09
N PRO A 25 3.67 -4.48 -9.16
CA PRO A 25 2.42 -4.31 -9.88
C PRO A 25 2.66 -4.28 -11.40
N LEU A 26 1.69 -4.78 -12.17
CA LEU A 26 1.64 -4.59 -13.62
C LEU A 26 1.22 -3.16 -13.98
N PRO A 27 1.56 -2.68 -15.19
CA PRO A 27 1.14 -1.35 -15.65
C PRO A 27 -0.37 -1.11 -15.50
N ASP A 28 -1.20 -2.08 -15.88
CA ASP A 28 -2.66 -1.98 -15.78
C ASP A 28 -3.15 -1.89 -14.32
N GLU A 29 -2.46 -2.56 -13.39
CA GLU A 29 -2.77 -2.51 -11.95
C GLU A 29 -2.39 -1.15 -11.38
N VAL A 30 -1.27 -0.56 -11.84
CA VAL A 30 -0.86 0.80 -11.48
C VAL A 30 -1.86 1.81 -12.02
N ASP A 31 -2.33 1.66 -13.25
CA ASP A 31 -3.34 2.55 -13.82
C ASP A 31 -4.64 2.52 -13.01
N GLN A 32 -5.09 1.34 -12.59
CA GLN A 32 -6.26 1.22 -11.71
C GLN A 32 -6.03 1.90 -10.35
N LEU A 33 -4.84 1.72 -9.76
CA LEU A 33 -4.46 2.37 -8.51
C LEU A 33 -4.47 3.90 -8.65
N LEU A 34 -3.95 4.42 -9.76
CA LEU A 34 -3.92 5.85 -10.06
C LEU A 34 -5.32 6.41 -10.28
N GLN A 35 -6.27 5.68 -10.86
CA GLN A 35 -7.63 6.20 -11.05
C GLN A 35 -8.48 6.16 -9.77
N ALA A 36 -8.12 5.36 -8.77
CA ALA A 36 -8.92 5.22 -7.54
C ALA A 36 -9.09 6.54 -6.77
N PRO A 37 -8.06 7.37 -6.53
CA PRO A 37 -8.21 8.67 -5.86
C PRO A 37 -9.19 9.61 -6.55
N LYS A 38 -9.26 9.59 -7.89
CA LYS A 38 -10.19 10.47 -8.63
C LYS A 38 -11.66 10.14 -8.36
N LYS A 39 -11.95 8.92 -7.90
CA LYS A 39 -13.29 8.45 -7.55
C LYS A 39 -13.63 8.68 -6.07
N MET A 40 -12.69 9.19 -5.26
CA MET A 40 -12.82 9.27 -3.81
C MET A 40 -12.52 10.68 -3.27
N GLY A 41 -13.54 11.29 -2.66
CA GLY A 41 -13.39 12.46 -1.79
C GLY A 41 -12.95 13.76 -2.46
N TRP A 42 -12.64 14.77 -1.63
CA TRP A 42 -12.32 16.13 -2.06
C TRP A 42 -10.88 16.29 -2.59
N TYR A 43 -9.96 15.42 -2.19
CA TYR A 43 -8.54 15.53 -2.53
C TYR A 43 -8.12 14.63 -3.70
N GLY A 44 -9.06 14.18 -4.54
CA GLY A 44 -8.80 13.20 -5.59
C GLY A 44 -7.70 13.62 -6.58
N GLN A 45 -7.67 14.89 -6.99
CA GLN A 45 -6.61 15.42 -7.88
C GLN A 45 -5.24 15.48 -7.20
N ARG A 46 -5.17 15.96 -5.96
CA ARG A 46 -3.92 15.98 -5.17
C ARG A 46 -3.37 14.57 -5.00
N ASN A 47 -4.22 13.65 -4.58
CA ASN A 47 -3.83 12.27 -4.29
C ASN A 47 -3.41 11.53 -5.58
N TYR A 48 -4.07 11.79 -6.71
CA TYR A 48 -3.65 11.30 -8.02
C TYR A 48 -2.23 11.76 -8.37
N THR A 49 -1.96 13.06 -8.26
CA THR A 49 -0.65 13.63 -8.56
C THR A 49 0.43 13.07 -7.65
N LEU A 50 0.13 12.91 -6.35
CA LEU A 50 1.07 12.33 -5.38
C LEU A 50 1.46 10.91 -5.77
N LEU A 51 0.47 10.04 -6.03
CA LEU A 51 0.71 8.66 -6.48
C LEU A 51 1.48 8.61 -7.80
N LEU A 52 1.18 9.50 -8.74
CA LEU A 52 1.87 9.58 -10.04
C LEU A 52 3.35 9.95 -9.86
N MET A 53 3.66 10.94 -9.01
CA MET A 53 5.05 11.32 -8.73
C MET A 53 5.81 10.18 -8.04
N MET A 54 5.18 9.52 -7.06
CA MET A 54 5.78 8.37 -6.36
C MET A 54 6.10 7.24 -7.34
N TYR A 55 5.19 6.92 -8.26
CA TYR A 55 5.41 5.88 -9.26
C TYR A 55 6.51 6.26 -10.27
N ARG A 56 6.53 7.51 -10.76
CA ARG A 56 7.46 7.93 -11.81
C ARG A 56 8.88 8.16 -11.32
N HIS A 57 9.04 8.57 -10.07
CA HIS A 57 10.33 8.93 -9.49
C HIS A 57 10.83 7.93 -8.44
N GLY A 58 10.02 6.91 -8.08
CA GLY A 58 10.38 5.92 -7.07
C GLY A 58 10.47 6.50 -5.66
N LEU A 59 9.76 7.61 -5.39
CA LEU A 59 9.83 8.33 -4.12
C LEU A 59 9.32 7.46 -2.98
N TRP A 60 10.04 7.46 -1.88
CA TRP A 60 9.60 6.87 -0.63
C TRP A 60 8.53 7.76 0.02
N VAL A 61 7.73 7.15 0.90
CA VAL A 61 6.63 7.84 1.60
C VAL A 61 7.13 9.08 2.34
N SER A 62 8.31 9.01 2.96
CA SER A 62 8.93 10.15 3.66
C SER A 62 9.29 11.31 2.72
N GLU A 63 9.76 11.01 1.52
CA GLU A 63 10.14 12.02 0.52
C GLU A 63 8.90 12.69 -0.07
N ALA A 64 7.87 11.88 -0.36
CA ALA A 64 6.59 12.37 -0.87
C ALA A 64 5.86 13.28 0.12
N ILE A 65 5.99 13.03 1.44
CA ILE A 65 5.45 13.92 2.48
C ILE A 65 6.27 15.20 2.61
N SER A 66 7.59 15.12 2.38
CA SER A 66 8.50 16.29 2.46
C SER A 66 8.33 17.27 1.29
N LEU A 67 7.62 16.87 0.23
CA LEU A 67 7.19 17.75 -0.87
C LEU A 67 6.03 18.68 -0.48
N HIS A 68 5.46 18.53 0.72
CA HIS A 68 4.33 19.34 1.18
C HIS A 68 4.71 20.78 1.52
#